data_AF-A0A831RF01-F1
#
_entry.id   AF-A0A831RF01-F1
#
_cell.length_a   1.000
_cell.length_b   1.000
_cell.length_c   1.000
_cell.angle_alpha   90.00
_cell.angle_beta   90.00
_cell.angle_gamma   90.00
#
_symmetry.space_group_name_H-M   'P 1'
#
loop_
_entity.id
_entity.type
_entity.pdbx_description
1 polymer ?
#
loop_
_entity_poly.entity_id
_entity_poly.type
_entity_poly.pdbx_seq_one_letter_code
_entity_poly.pdbx_strand_id
1 'polypeptide(L)'
;ALKDAHIKTSILKAIQRPAEGKPWHEYRKIFLTRNRIDQGVAFWNRHRELLDKVQQTYGVPAEIIVAILGVETFYGTRTGSFRVLDALTTLAFAYPRRADFFRRELEHFFLLAQEEKMDPRQPLGSYAGAMGWPQFMPSSYRRYAADFDGDGKRDIWNNPADVIASIANYFAKHGWQKDQPIATPLPKVAIALADTDLQPHQTLAELKARGLAGLDLPYPDSRKAVVMVFDSGHDPEAWLGFPNFYVITRYNHSRLYAMAVFQLSEAIRSRVETP
;
A
#
# COMPACT_ATOMS: atom_id res chain seq x y z
N ALA A 1 0.53 3.29 -31.04
CA ALA A 1 0.40 3.54 -29.60
C ALA A 1 -0.15 4.94 -29.32
N LEU A 2 0.62 6.04 -29.31
CA LEU A 2 0.07 7.36 -28.95
C LEU A 2 -1.07 7.84 -29.88
N LYS A 3 -1.03 7.52 -31.18
CA LYS A 3 -2.14 7.79 -32.11
C LYS A 3 -3.45 7.09 -31.72
N ASP A 4 -3.35 6.00 -30.95
CA ASP A 4 -4.49 5.18 -30.51
C ASP A 4 -4.97 5.58 -29.10
N ALA A 5 -4.31 6.56 -28.45
CA ALA A 5 -4.67 7.02 -27.13
C ALA A 5 -5.87 7.99 -27.21
N HIS A 6 -6.80 7.87 -26.27
CA HIS A 6 -7.99 8.71 -26.20
C HIS A 6 -8.03 9.47 -24.88
N ILE A 7 -8.14 10.80 -24.95
CA ILE A 7 -8.37 11.64 -23.78
C ILE A 7 -9.72 11.26 -23.15
N LYS A 8 -9.74 10.94 -21.85
CA LYS A 8 -10.94 10.52 -21.13
C LYS A 8 -11.39 11.61 -20.14
N THR A 9 -12.51 12.27 -20.44
CA THR A 9 -13.09 13.27 -19.53
C THR A 9 -13.44 12.70 -18.15
N SER A 10 -13.82 11.42 -18.07
CA SER A 10 -14.09 10.73 -16.80
C SER A 10 -12.85 10.68 -15.89
N ILE A 11 -11.65 10.55 -16.46
CA ILE A 11 -10.39 10.56 -15.71
C ILE A 11 -10.09 11.96 -15.17
N LEU A 12 -10.29 13.00 -15.97
CA LEU A 12 -10.14 14.40 -15.54
C LEU A 12 -11.09 14.74 -14.39
N LYS A 13 -12.34 14.28 -14.47
CA LYS A 13 -13.33 14.42 -13.38
C LYS A 13 -12.90 13.66 -12.13
N ALA A 14 -12.38 12.43 -12.28
CA ALA A 14 -11.96 11.60 -11.16
C ALA A 14 -10.80 12.21 -10.38
N ILE A 15 -9.76 12.71 -11.07
CA ILE A 15 -8.57 13.29 -10.43
C ILE A 15 -8.82 14.67 -9.78
N GLN A 16 -9.89 15.36 -10.16
CA GLN A 16 -10.28 16.65 -9.60
C GLN A 16 -11.15 16.54 -8.35
N ARG A 17 -11.67 15.35 -8.03
CA ARG A 17 -12.47 15.18 -6.81
C ARG A 17 -11.65 15.62 -5.60
N PRO A 18 -12.19 16.51 -4.74
CA PRO A 18 -11.49 16.94 -3.54
C PRO A 18 -11.07 15.72 -2.74
N ALA A 19 -9.85 15.76 -2.19
CA ALA A 19 -9.46 14.83 -1.15
C ALA A 19 -10.16 15.23 0.16
N GLU A 20 -11.50 15.17 0.21
CA GLU A 20 -12.21 15.22 1.48
C GLU A 20 -11.86 13.91 2.21
N GLY A 21 -10.93 14.02 3.15
CA GLY A 21 -10.48 12.90 3.95
C GLY A 21 -11.63 12.42 4.82
N LYS A 22 -12.03 11.16 4.69
CA LYS A 22 -12.98 10.54 5.60
C LYS A 22 -12.37 10.43 6.99
N PRO A 23 -13.13 10.69 8.07
CA PRO A 23 -12.67 10.36 9.41
C PRO A 23 -12.41 8.86 9.53
N TRP A 24 -11.54 8.46 10.46
CA TRP A 24 -11.03 7.09 10.53
C TRP A 24 -12.15 6.05 10.67
N HIS A 25 -13.16 6.32 11.51
CA HIS A 25 -14.30 5.42 11.72
C HIS A 25 -15.12 5.14 10.46
N GLU A 26 -15.17 6.06 9.50
CA GLU A 26 -15.76 5.82 8.18
C GLU A 26 -14.79 5.11 7.25
N TYR A 27 -13.55 5.59 7.20
CA TYR A 27 -12.52 5.06 6.30
C TYR A 27 -12.27 3.57 6.55
N ARG A 28 -12.15 3.15 7.82
CA ARG A 28 -11.90 1.75 8.19
C ARG A 28 -12.99 0.80 7.69
N LYS A 29 -14.26 1.23 7.67
CA LYS A 29 -15.41 0.40 7.25
C LYS A 29 -15.36 0.01 5.77
N ILE A 30 -14.61 0.76 4.95
CA ILE A 30 -14.44 0.45 3.52
C ILE A 30 -13.60 -0.82 3.32
N PHE A 31 -12.63 -1.05 4.21
CA PHE A 31 -11.63 -2.11 4.07
C PHE A 31 -11.86 -3.27 5.04
N LEU A 32 -12.16 -2.98 6.30
CA LEU A 32 -12.35 -3.97 7.35
C LEU A 32 -13.77 -4.55 7.31
N THR A 33 -14.10 -5.21 6.22
CA THR A 33 -15.38 -5.92 6.06
C THR A 33 -15.16 -7.41 6.20
N ARG A 34 -16.17 -8.13 6.71
CA ARG A 34 -16.12 -9.60 6.81
C ARG A 34 -15.76 -10.25 5.47
N ASN A 35 -16.40 -9.83 4.39
CA ASN A 35 -16.13 -10.34 3.05
C ASN A 35 -14.68 -10.12 2.62
N ARG A 36 -14.09 -8.93 2.84
CA ARG A 36 -12.69 -8.70 2.48
C ARG A 36 -11.73 -9.55 3.30
N ILE A 37 -12.00 -9.74 4.59
CA ILE A 37 -11.20 -10.60 5.45
C ILE A 37 -11.30 -12.07 4.98
N ASP A 38 -12.51 -12.58 4.74
CA ASP A 38 -12.74 -13.96 4.29
C ASP A 38 -12.03 -14.25 2.96
N GLN A 39 -12.09 -13.32 2.01
CA GLN A 39 -11.38 -13.44 0.74
C GLN A 39 -9.86 -13.36 0.91
N GLY A 40 -9.37 -12.60 1.90
CA GLY A 40 -7.95 -12.55 2.24
C GLY A 40 -7.45 -13.87 2.83
N VAL A 41 -8.22 -14.48 3.73
CA VAL A 41 -7.94 -15.82 4.27
C VAL A 41 -7.92 -16.85 3.14
N ALA A 42 -8.91 -16.81 2.24
CA ALA A 42 -8.97 -17.70 1.09
C ALA A 42 -7.77 -17.53 0.14
N PHE A 43 -7.38 -16.27 -0.13
CA PHE A 43 -6.20 -15.95 -0.94
C PHE A 43 -4.92 -16.48 -0.29
N TRP A 44 -4.73 -16.22 1.01
CA TRP A 44 -3.57 -16.72 1.75
C TRP A 44 -3.50 -18.24 1.67
N ASN A 45 -4.58 -18.94 2.02
CA ASN A 45 -4.59 -20.40 2.04
C ASN A 45 -4.29 -21.00 0.66
N ARG A 46 -4.79 -20.38 -0.43
CA ARG A 46 -4.49 -20.81 -1.80
C ARG A 46 -3.02 -20.64 -2.18
N HIS A 47 -2.37 -19.59 -1.69
CA HIS A 47 -1.00 -19.22 -2.06
C HIS A 47 0.00 -19.39 -0.91
N ARG A 48 -0.30 -20.24 0.07
CA ARG A 48 0.47 -20.35 1.32
C ARG A 48 1.95 -20.62 1.08
N GLU A 49 2.28 -21.66 0.32
CA GLU A 49 3.67 -22.02 0.03
C GLU A 49 4.44 -20.90 -0.69
N LEU A 50 3.77 -20.19 -1.59
CA LEU A 50 4.35 -19.06 -2.32
C LEU A 50 4.59 -17.87 -1.38
N LEU A 51 3.61 -17.53 -0.55
CA LEU A 51 3.73 -16.48 0.47
C LEU A 51 4.87 -16.78 1.44
N ASP A 52 5.01 -18.04 1.89
CA ASP A 52 6.08 -18.46 2.79
C ASP A 52 7.46 -18.29 2.13
N LYS A 53 7.62 -18.70 0.86
CA LYS A 53 8.87 -18.51 0.09
C LYS A 53 9.20 -17.02 -0.11
N VAL A 54 8.21 -16.21 -0.46
CA VAL A 54 8.40 -14.76 -0.64
C VAL A 54 8.76 -14.09 0.68
N GLN A 55 8.08 -14.45 1.78
CA GLN A 55 8.39 -13.94 3.12
C GLN A 55 9.83 -14.30 3.53
N GLN A 56 10.28 -15.53 3.26
CA GLN A 56 11.66 -15.93 3.52
C GLN A 56 12.67 -15.12 2.70
N THR A 57 12.33 -14.82 1.44
CA THR A 57 13.21 -14.09 0.51
C THR A 57 13.34 -12.61 0.86
N TYR A 58 12.22 -11.95 1.16
CA TYR A 58 12.16 -10.49 1.30
C TYR A 58 12.01 -10.00 2.75
N GLY A 59 11.69 -10.90 3.69
CA GLY A 59 11.48 -10.55 5.10
C GLY A 59 10.18 -9.80 5.39
N VAL A 60 9.26 -9.72 4.42
CA VAL A 60 7.96 -9.07 4.55
C VAL A 60 6.90 -10.13 4.89
N PRO A 61 6.15 -9.98 6.00
CA PRO A 61 5.15 -10.96 6.41
C PRO A 61 4.04 -11.15 5.38
N ALA A 62 3.58 -12.39 5.24
CA ALA A 62 2.50 -12.77 4.33
C ALA A 62 1.22 -11.95 4.57
N GLU A 63 0.86 -11.68 5.83
CA GLU A 63 -0.32 -10.89 6.18
C GLU A 63 -0.28 -9.46 5.60
N ILE A 64 0.91 -8.87 5.49
CA ILE A 64 1.09 -7.52 4.94
C ILE A 64 0.90 -7.55 3.44
N ILE A 65 1.48 -8.54 2.76
CA ILE A 65 1.35 -8.69 1.30
C ILE A 65 -0.13 -8.93 0.93
N VAL A 66 -0.80 -9.83 1.65
CA VAL A 66 -2.21 -10.13 1.45
C VAL A 66 -3.08 -8.91 1.75
N ALA A 67 -2.81 -8.16 2.82
CA ALA A 67 -3.57 -6.95 3.15
C ALA A 67 -3.42 -5.85 2.09
N ILE A 68 -2.23 -5.66 1.51
CA ILE A 68 -2.02 -4.74 0.39
C ILE A 68 -2.90 -5.13 -0.80
N LEU A 69 -2.88 -6.40 -1.22
CA LEU A 69 -3.75 -6.90 -2.30
C LEU A 69 -5.23 -6.73 -1.97
N GLY A 70 -5.59 -6.97 -0.72
CA GLY A 70 -6.92 -6.74 -0.20
C GLY A 70 -7.34 -5.29 -0.39
N VAL A 71 -6.53 -4.33 0.05
CA VAL A 71 -6.83 -2.89 -0.05
C VAL A 71 -6.84 -2.40 -1.49
N GLU A 72 -5.82 -2.73 -2.28
CA GLU A 72 -5.61 -2.18 -3.63
C GLU A 72 -6.65 -2.69 -4.64
N THR A 73 -6.87 -4.01 -4.70
CA THR A 73 -7.64 -4.59 -5.82
C THR A 73 -8.66 -5.62 -5.39
N PHE A 74 -8.90 -5.80 -4.09
CA PHE A 74 -9.73 -6.89 -3.58
C PHE A 74 -9.23 -8.22 -4.18
N TYR A 75 -7.94 -8.49 -3.97
CA TYR A 75 -7.26 -9.73 -4.37
C TYR A 75 -7.35 -9.98 -5.89
N GLY A 76 -7.11 -8.94 -6.70
CA GLY A 76 -7.08 -9.02 -8.16
C GLY A 76 -8.42 -8.85 -8.88
N THR A 77 -9.55 -8.78 -8.15
CA THR A 77 -10.88 -8.67 -8.79
C THR A 77 -11.23 -7.26 -9.26
N ARG A 78 -10.50 -6.23 -8.80
CA ARG A 78 -10.73 -4.80 -9.09
C ARG A 78 -9.43 -4.09 -9.48
N THR A 79 -8.85 -4.46 -10.61
CA THR A 79 -7.56 -3.93 -11.09
C THR A 79 -7.66 -2.62 -11.89
N GLY A 80 -8.89 -2.17 -12.17
CA GLY A 80 -9.19 -0.97 -12.95
C GLY A 80 -9.69 -1.29 -14.35
N SER A 81 -10.28 -0.28 -15.01
CA SER A 81 -11.01 -0.45 -16.26
C SER A 81 -10.55 0.50 -17.38
N PHE A 82 -9.56 1.35 -17.12
CA PHE A 82 -9.00 2.23 -18.12
C PHE A 82 -7.77 1.59 -18.74
N ARG A 83 -7.58 1.73 -20.06
CA ARG A 83 -6.26 1.45 -20.65
C ARG A 83 -5.25 2.38 -20.00
N VAL A 84 -4.14 1.83 -19.52
CA VAL A 84 -3.07 2.60 -18.86
C VAL A 84 -2.58 3.72 -19.78
N LEU A 85 -2.45 3.41 -21.08
CA LEU A 85 -2.12 4.38 -22.12
C LEU A 85 -3.09 5.58 -22.14
N ASP A 86 -4.40 5.34 -22.08
CA ASP A 86 -5.41 6.40 -22.10
C ASP A 86 -5.33 7.25 -20.82
N ALA A 87 -5.16 6.60 -19.67
CA ALA A 87 -5.07 7.28 -18.38
C ALA A 87 -3.85 8.20 -18.29
N LEU A 88 -2.66 7.67 -18.58
CA LEU A 88 -1.42 8.43 -18.53
C LEU A 88 -1.38 9.51 -19.59
N THR A 89 -1.83 9.25 -20.82
CA THR A 89 -1.91 10.28 -21.88
C THR A 89 -2.89 11.40 -21.49
N THR A 90 -4.07 11.05 -20.96
CA THR A 90 -5.04 12.04 -20.48
C THR A 90 -4.42 12.96 -19.43
N LEU A 91 -3.74 12.39 -18.44
CA LEU A 91 -3.20 13.16 -17.32
C LEU A 91 -1.89 13.89 -17.66
N ALA A 92 -1.09 13.35 -18.59
CA ALA A 92 0.14 13.96 -19.06
C ALA A 92 -0.11 15.22 -19.91
N PHE A 93 -1.20 15.26 -20.68
CA PHE A 93 -1.42 16.31 -21.68
C PHE A 93 -2.69 17.15 -21.46
N ALA A 94 -3.67 16.66 -20.68
CA ALA A 94 -4.92 17.38 -20.41
C ALA A 94 -5.14 17.70 -18.91
N TYR A 95 -4.15 17.45 -18.05
CA TYR A 95 -4.22 17.81 -16.62
C TYR A 95 -2.97 18.62 -16.17
N PRO A 96 -2.94 19.94 -16.41
CA PRO A 96 -1.75 20.77 -16.20
C PRO A 96 -1.11 20.67 -14.82
N ARG A 97 -1.93 20.57 -13.75
CA ARG A 97 -1.47 20.57 -12.36
C ARG A 97 -0.44 19.48 -12.03
N ARG A 98 -0.47 18.33 -12.72
CA ARG A 98 0.47 17.22 -12.52
C ARG A 98 1.03 16.65 -13.83
N ALA A 99 0.94 17.41 -14.92
CA ALA A 99 1.33 16.96 -16.25
C ALA A 99 2.75 16.37 -16.27
N ASP A 100 3.73 17.02 -15.64
CA ASP A 100 5.13 16.58 -15.62
C ASP A 100 5.33 15.21 -14.97
N PHE A 101 4.63 14.97 -13.86
CA PHE A 101 4.64 13.67 -13.19
C PHE A 101 4.08 12.59 -14.12
N PHE A 102 2.92 12.82 -14.72
CA PHE A 102 2.29 11.84 -15.59
C PHE A 102 3.02 11.66 -16.93
N ARG A 103 3.74 12.68 -17.42
CA ARG A 103 4.66 12.53 -18.55
C ARG A 103 5.80 11.57 -18.25
N ARG A 104 6.40 11.65 -17.06
CA ARG A 104 7.43 10.70 -16.61
C ARG A 104 6.86 9.30 -16.44
N GLU A 105 5.67 9.16 -15.86
CA GLU A 105 5.01 7.85 -15.75
C GLU A 105 4.66 7.26 -17.12
N LEU A 106 4.23 8.08 -18.09
CA LEU A 106 3.99 7.66 -19.47
C LEU A 106 5.28 7.21 -20.16
N GLU A 107 6.40 7.90 -19.94
CA GLU A 107 7.71 7.45 -20.40
C GLU A 107 8.09 6.10 -19.78
N HIS A 108 7.99 5.95 -18.46
CA HIS A 108 8.21 4.68 -17.78
C HIS A 108 7.29 3.57 -18.33
N PHE A 109 6.04 3.89 -18.68
CA PHE A 109 5.11 2.94 -19.27
C PHE A 109 5.52 2.46 -20.67
N PHE A 110 6.07 3.33 -21.51
CA PHE A 110 6.60 2.89 -22.80
C PHE A 110 7.88 2.07 -22.65
N LEU A 111 8.76 2.47 -21.73
CA LEU A 111 9.99 1.73 -21.45
C LEU A 111 9.68 0.32 -20.93
N LEU A 112 8.77 0.18 -19.95
CA LEU A 112 8.39 -1.14 -19.46
C LEU A 112 7.69 -1.98 -20.54
N ALA A 113 6.84 -1.37 -21.38
CA ALA A 113 6.18 -2.10 -22.45
C ALA A 113 7.20 -2.67 -23.45
N GLN A 114 8.28 -1.93 -23.72
CA GLN A 114 9.39 -2.42 -24.53
C GLN A 114 10.19 -3.52 -23.82
N GLU A 115 10.55 -3.32 -22.54
CA GLU A 115 11.29 -4.29 -21.71
C GLU A 115 10.58 -5.66 -21.67
N GLU A 116 9.25 -5.65 -21.45
CA GLU A 116 8.43 -6.85 -21.29
C GLU A 116 7.82 -7.35 -22.61
N LYS A 117 8.18 -6.73 -23.75
CA LYS A 117 7.63 -7.03 -25.08
C LYS A 117 6.09 -7.01 -25.11
N MET A 118 5.50 -6.09 -24.36
CA MET A 118 4.08 -5.90 -24.18
C MET A 118 3.54 -4.86 -25.15
N ASP A 119 2.34 -5.08 -25.68
CA ASP A 119 1.63 -4.07 -26.46
C ASP A 119 1.04 -3.00 -25.50
N PRO A 120 1.51 -1.74 -25.53
CA PRO A 120 1.07 -0.71 -24.58
C PRO A 120 -0.42 -0.33 -24.73
N ARG A 121 -1.11 -0.81 -25.75
CA ARG A 121 -2.54 -0.57 -25.97
C ARG A 121 -3.45 -1.51 -25.17
N GLN A 122 -2.91 -2.57 -24.57
CA GLN A 122 -3.70 -3.62 -23.92
C GLN A 122 -3.85 -3.46 -22.40
N PRO A 123 -2.81 -3.08 -21.63
CA PRO A 123 -2.88 -3.08 -20.18
C PRO A 123 -4.00 -2.20 -19.64
N LEU A 124 -4.77 -2.76 -18.72
CA LEU A 124 -5.76 -2.04 -17.94
C LEU A 124 -5.18 -1.62 -16.58
N GLY A 125 -5.75 -0.55 -16.03
CA GLY A 125 -5.36 0.02 -14.76
C GLY A 125 -6.37 1.05 -14.24
N SER A 126 -5.98 1.73 -13.17
CA SER A 126 -6.78 2.79 -12.57
C SER A 126 -6.86 4.03 -13.46
N TYR A 127 -7.74 4.95 -13.07
CA TYR A 127 -7.84 6.27 -13.72
C TYR A 127 -6.53 7.07 -13.65
N ALA A 128 -5.63 6.75 -12.72
CA ALA A 128 -4.33 7.40 -12.57
C ALA A 128 -3.19 6.64 -13.25
N GLY A 129 -3.46 5.51 -13.91
CA GLY A 129 -2.45 4.68 -14.55
C GLY A 129 -1.74 3.70 -13.62
N ALA A 130 -2.29 3.45 -12.42
CA ALA A 130 -1.81 2.38 -11.55
C ALA A 130 -2.23 1.01 -12.11
N MET A 131 -1.33 0.04 -12.08
CA MET A 131 -1.42 -1.17 -12.91
C MET A 131 -1.49 -2.45 -12.08
N GLY A 132 -2.18 -3.45 -12.63
CA GLY A 132 -2.20 -4.82 -12.09
C GLY A 132 -2.81 -4.94 -10.70
N TRP A 133 -2.60 -6.10 -10.09
CA TRP A 133 -3.05 -6.42 -8.73
C TRP A 133 -2.41 -5.55 -7.65
N PRO A 134 -1.10 -5.17 -7.73
CA PRO A 134 -0.48 -4.32 -6.73
C PRO A 134 -0.76 -2.83 -6.93
N GLN A 135 -1.46 -2.42 -8.01
CA GLN A 135 -1.66 -1.01 -8.38
C GLN A 135 -0.35 -0.23 -8.47
N PHE A 136 0.68 -0.81 -9.07
CA PHE A 136 1.94 -0.12 -9.30
C PHE A 136 1.81 0.96 -10.37
N MET A 137 2.33 2.15 -10.09
CA MET A 137 2.65 3.10 -11.14
C MET A 137 3.77 2.54 -12.03
N PRO A 138 3.85 2.92 -13.32
CA PRO A 138 4.91 2.47 -14.23
C PRO A 138 6.32 2.62 -13.70
N SER A 139 6.63 3.72 -13.01
CA SER A 139 7.94 3.93 -12.39
C SER A 139 8.21 2.94 -11.25
N SER A 140 7.20 2.64 -10.43
CA SER A 140 7.27 1.61 -9.39
C SER A 140 7.46 0.22 -9.98
N TYR A 141 6.74 -0.10 -11.07
CA TYR A 141 6.91 -1.36 -11.78
C TYR A 141 8.37 -1.56 -12.20
N ARG A 142 8.95 -0.60 -12.93
CA ARG A 142 10.32 -0.73 -13.43
C ARG A 142 11.36 -0.88 -12.32
N ARG A 143 11.10 -0.34 -11.12
CA ARG A 143 12.03 -0.40 -9.98
C ARG A 143 11.84 -1.62 -9.09
N TYR A 144 10.62 -2.12 -8.95
CA TYR A 144 10.26 -3.03 -7.86
C TYR A 144 9.52 -4.29 -8.32
N ALA A 145 8.99 -4.33 -9.55
CA ALA A 145 8.38 -5.56 -10.04
C ALA A 145 9.44 -6.67 -10.12
N ALA A 146 9.07 -7.87 -9.69
CA ALA A 146 9.94 -9.04 -9.60
C ALA A 146 9.35 -10.19 -10.41
N ASP A 147 10.23 -10.89 -11.13
CA ASP A 147 9.96 -12.17 -11.78
C ASP A 147 10.32 -13.23 -10.74
N PHE A 148 9.31 -13.89 -10.17
CA PHE A 148 9.52 -14.79 -9.04
C PHE A 148 9.46 -16.27 -9.41
N ASP A 149 8.81 -16.62 -10.50
CA ASP A 149 8.80 -17.99 -11.01
C ASP A 149 9.88 -18.26 -12.08
N GLY A 150 10.60 -17.22 -12.53
CA GLY A 150 11.76 -17.30 -13.40
C GLY A 150 11.40 -17.49 -14.86
N ASP A 151 10.18 -17.12 -15.29
CA ASP A 151 9.73 -17.25 -16.67
C ASP A 151 10.28 -16.14 -17.60
N GLY A 152 11.01 -15.18 -17.04
CA GLY A 152 11.61 -14.05 -17.74
C GLY A 152 10.67 -12.85 -17.90
N LYS A 153 9.52 -12.83 -17.22
CA LYS A 153 8.54 -11.74 -17.23
C LYS A 153 8.14 -11.33 -15.82
N ARG A 154 7.72 -10.08 -15.70
CA ARG A 154 7.20 -9.54 -14.43
C ARG A 154 5.70 -9.28 -14.56
N ASP A 155 4.87 -10.31 -14.61
CA ASP A 155 3.43 -10.17 -14.88
C ASP A 155 2.61 -9.86 -13.60
N ILE A 156 2.51 -8.57 -13.29
CA ILE A 156 1.70 -8.09 -12.16
C ILE A 156 0.18 -8.09 -12.41
N TRP A 157 -0.29 -8.58 -13.56
CA TRP A 157 -1.72 -8.64 -13.92
C TRP A 157 -2.30 -10.04 -13.79
N ASN A 158 -1.54 -11.09 -14.11
CA ASN A 158 -2.07 -12.45 -14.15
C ASN A 158 -1.22 -13.48 -13.41
N ASN A 159 -0.01 -13.14 -12.96
CA ASN A 159 0.86 -14.07 -12.25
C ASN A 159 0.89 -13.77 -10.74
N PRO A 160 0.26 -14.59 -9.89
CA PRO A 160 0.31 -14.40 -8.44
C PRO A 160 1.73 -14.43 -7.86
N ALA A 161 2.67 -15.17 -8.46
CA ALA A 161 4.06 -15.23 -8.01
C ALA A 161 4.72 -13.85 -8.12
N ASP A 162 4.66 -13.26 -9.31
CA ASP A 162 5.21 -11.93 -9.58
C ASP A 162 4.49 -10.85 -8.78
N VAL A 163 3.16 -10.94 -8.65
CA VAL A 163 2.37 -10.00 -7.86
C VAL A 163 2.82 -9.99 -6.39
N ILE A 164 2.85 -11.16 -5.76
CA ILE A 164 3.19 -11.31 -4.34
C ILE A 164 4.64 -10.88 -4.10
N ALA A 165 5.57 -11.31 -4.96
CA ALA A 165 6.98 -10.95 -4.86
C ALA A 165 7.24 -9.47 -5.13
N SER A 166 6.52 -8.85 -6.08
CA SER A 166 6.66 -7.42 -6.39
C SER A 166 6.27 -6.55 -5.20
N ILE A 167 5.19 -6.89 -4.49
CA ILE A 167 4.80 -6.20 -3.25
C ILE A 167 5.89 -6.38 -2.20
N ALA A 168 6.35 -7.61 -1.95
CA ALA A 168 7.38 -7.87 -0.95
C ALA A 168 8.70 -7.13 -1.26
N ASN A 169 9.14 -7.14 -2.53
CA ASN A 169 10.32 -6.42 -2.99
C ASN A 169 10.17 -4.91 -2.81
N TYR A 170 8.99 -4.35 -3.12
CA TYR A 170 8.71 -2.93 -2.86
C TYR A 170 8.93 -2.59 -1.39
N PHE A 171 8.36 -3.36 -0.47
CA PHE A 171 8.50 -3.13 0.97
C PHE A 171 9.96 -3.28 1.44
N ALA A 172 10.64 -4.33 1.00
CA ALA A 172 12.06 -4.55 1.31
C ALA A 172 12.94 -3.37 0.83
N LYS A 173 12.74 -2.89 -0.40
CA LYS A 173 13.48 -1.75 -0.97
C LYS A 173 13.16 -0.41 -0.31
N HIS A 174 11.98 -0.28 0.30
CA HIS A 174 11.61 0.90 1.08
C HIS A 174 12.03 0.83 2.55
N GLY A 175 12.77 -0.21 2.95
CA GLY A 175 13.38 -0.31 4.28
C GLY A 175 12.53 -1.05 5.30
N TRP A 176 11.66 -1.98 4.87
CA TRP A 176 10.98 -2.89 5.79
C TRP A 176 12.00 -3.62 6.68
N GLN A 177 11.75 -3.61 7.99
CA GLN A 177 12.58 -4.25 8.99
C GLN A 177 11.91 -5.54 9.45
N LYS A 178 12.49 -6.68 9.08
CA LYS A 178 11.96 -8.00 9.44
C LYS A 178 11.81 -8.13 10.96
N ASP A 179 10.69 -8.73 11.39
CA ASP A 179 10.35 -9.01 12.79
C ASP A 179 10.32 -7.76 13.70
N GLN A 180 10.20 -6.56 13.12
CA GLN A 180 10.03 -5.30 13.87
C GLN A 180 8.55 -4.89 13.94
N PRO A 181 8.12 -4.24 15.04
CA PRO A 181 6.74 -3.83 15.21
C PRO A 181 6.31 -2.82 14.14
N ILE A 182 5.01 -2.82 13.84
CA ILE A 182 4.38 -1.89 12.89
C ILE A 182 3.74 -0.75 13.67
N ALA A 183 2.72 -1.06 14.47
CA ALA A 183 2.09 -0.11 15.37
C ALA A 183 1.54 -0.79 16.63
N THR A 184 1.41 -0.03 17.72
CA THR A 184 0.88 -0.49 19.02
C THR A 184 -0.16 0.52 19.52
N PRO A 185 -1.31 0.08 20.04
CA PRO A 185 -2.30 1.00 20.60
C PRO A 185 -1.73 1.70 21.83
N LEU A 186 -2.11 2.97 22.02
CA LEU A 186 -1.75 3.77 23.20
C LEU A 186 -3.01 4.17 23.96
N PRO A 187 -2.91 4.39 25.29
CA PRO A 187 -4.01 4.94 26.06
C PRO A 187 -4.32 6.38 25.64
N LYS A 188 -5.55 6.83 25.92
CA LYS A 188 -6.06 8.16 25.54
C LYS A 188 -5.16 9.32 25.99
N VAL A 189 -4.44 9.20 27.10
CA VAL A 189 -3.50 10.25 27.56
C VAL A 189 -2.45 10.60 26.49
N ALA A 190 -2.11 9.64 25.61
CA ALA A 190 -1.16 9.85 24.52
C ALA A 190 -1.69 10.75 23.40
N ILE A 191 -3.00 11.05 23.33
CA ILE A 191 -3.57 11.93 22.29
C ILE A 191 -2.90 13.31 22.31
N ALA A 192 -2.53 13.82 23.49
CA ALA A 192 -1.85 15.11 23.63
C ALA A 192 -0.44 15.13 23.00
N LEU A 193 0.12 13.97 22.64
CA LEU A 193 1.42 13.80 22.01
C LEU A 193 1.33 13.60 20.50
N ALA A 194 0.14 13.73 19.92
CA ALA A 194 -0.09 13.53 18.50
C ALA A 194 0.89 14.31 17.62
N ASP A 195 1.34 13.63 16.58
CA ASP A 195 2.25 14.17 15.59
C ASP A 195 1.58 14.22 14.21
N THR A 196 1.96 15.22 13.43
CA THR A 196 1.55 15.35 12.03
C THR A 196 2.45 14.54 11.11
N ASP A 197 3.71 14.33 11.48
CA ASP A 197 4.67 13.57 10.68
C ASP A 197 4.38 12.07 10.69
N LEU A 198 4.60 11.42 9.55
CA LEU A 198 4.47 9.96 9.43
C LEU A 198 5.77 9.23 9.72
N GLN A 199 6.91 9.93 9.61
CA GLN A 199 8.22 9.33 9.80
C GLN A 199 8.59 9.31 11.30
N PRO A 200 8.87 8.13 11.87
CA PRO A 200 9.34 8.01 13.24
C PRO A 200 10.64 8.76 13.46
N HIS A 201 10.62 9.75 14.34
CA HIS A 201 11.78 10.58 14.64
C HIS A 201 12.08 10.70 16.13
N GLN A 202 11.09 10.46 17.00
CA GLN A 202 11.22 10.55 18.45
C GLN A 202 11.56 9.18 19.03
N THR A 203 12.45 9.13 20.02
CA THR A 203 12.74 7.90 20.77
C THR A 203 11.63 7.60 21.79
N LEU A 204 11.49 6.34 22.22
CA LEU A 204 10.56 6.00 23.29
C LEU A 204 10.92 6.67 24.61
N ALA A 205 12.21 6.90 24.90
CA ALA A 205 12.65 7.69 26.04
C ALA A 205 12.07 9.12 26.02
N GLU A 206 12.15 9.79 24.88
CA GLU A 206 11.60 11.15 24.70
C GLU A 206 10.08 11.16 24.88
N LEU A 207 9.37 10.19 24.30
CA LEU A 207 7.92 10.07 24.45
C LEU A 207 7.50 9.74 25.91
N LYS A 208 8.28 8.89 26.60
CA LYS A 208 8.08 8.61 28.03
C LYS A 208 8.22 9.87 28.87
N ALA A 209 9.28 10.65 28.66
CA ALA A 209 9.50 11.93 29.35
C ALA A 209 8.39 12.96 29.10
N ARG A 210 7.68 12.86 27.97
CA ARG A 210 6.57 13.76 27.59
C ARG A 210 5.19 13.32 28.08
N GLY A 211 5.07 12.19 28.76
CA GLY A 211 3.79 11.74 29.33
C GLY A 211 3.46 10.27 29.15
N LEU A 212 4.37 9.45 28.60
CA LEU A 212 4.21 8.00 28.48
C LEU A 212 5.02 7.18 29.51
N ALA A 213 5.64 7.81 30.51
CA ALA A 213 6.57 7.16 31.45
C ALA A 213 6.02 5.95 32.21
N GLY A 214 4.70 5.87 32.42
CA GLY A 214 4.03 4.76 33.10
C GLY A 214 3.59 3.62 32.18
N LEU A 215 3.89 3.68 30.88
CA LEU A 215 3.52 2.62 29.94
C LEU A 215 4.61 1.57 29.83
N ASP A 216 4.24 0.32 30.11
CA ASP A 216 5.08 -0.85 29.84
C ASP A 216 5.02 -1.19 28.34
N LEU A 217 5.86 -0.51 27.57
CA LEU A 217 6.06 -0.80 26.15
C LEU A 217 7.20 -1.81 26.02
N PRO A 218 6.99 -2.98 25.37
CA PRO A 218 7.98 -4.06 25.28
C PRO A 218 9.06 -3.77 24.21
N TYR A 219 9.58 -2.54 24.20
CA TYR A 219 10.49 -2.03 23.19
C TYR A 219 11.61 -1.22 23.84
N PRO A 220 12.84 -1.23 23.28
CA PRO A 220 13.95 -0.48 23.83
C PRO A 220 13.70 1.02 23.74
N ASP A 221 14.16 1.75 24.76
CA ASP A 221 13.98 3.21 24.88
C ASP A 221 14.55 4.01 23.70
N SER A 222 15.58 3.47 23.05
CA SER A 222 16.21 4.06 21.85
C SER A 222 15.39 3.90 20.56
N ARG A 223 14.33 3.09 20.57
CA ARG A 223 13.51 2.85 19.37
C ARG A 223 12.80 4.13 18.96
N LYS A 224 12.87 4.43 17.66
CA LYS A 224 12.13 5.56 17.09
C LYS A 224 10.66 5.20 16.84
N ALA A 225 9.78 6.12 17.19
CA ALA A 225 8.36 6.02 16.97
C ALA A 225 7.74 7.41 16.70
N VAL A 226 6.45 7.41 16.41
CA VAL A 226 5.62 8.60 16.31
C VAL A 226 4.24 8.31 16.89
N VAL A 227 3.62 9.29 17.57
CA VAL A 227 2.26 9.13 18.09
C VAL A 227 1.27 9.61 17.05
N MET A 228 0.39 8.72 16.63
CA MET A 228 -0.66 8.98 15.65
C MET A 228 -2.01 8.97 16.35
N VAL A 229 -2.90 9.86 15.91
CA VAL A 229 -4.27 9.92 16.39
C VAL A 229 -5.23 9.71 15.22
N PHE A 230 -6.25 8.90 15.47
CA PHE A 230 -7.29 8.53 14.51
C PHE A 230 -8.67 8.87 15.06
N ASP A 231 -9.47 9.55 14.26
CA ASP A 231 -10.84 9.94 14.63
C ASP A 231 -11.81 8.74 14.56
N SER A 232 -12.06 8.11 15.71
CA SER A 232 -12.97 6.97 15.86
C SER A 232 -14.46 7.38 15.97
N GLY A 233 -14.78 8.68 15.88
CA GLY A 233 -16.14 9.23 15.95
C GLY A 233 -16.60 9.63 17.36
N HIS A 234 -16.25 8.84 18.38
CA HIS A 234 -16.52 9.21 19.79
C HIS A 234 -15.25 9.63 20.52
N ASP A 235 -14.27 8.73 20.56
CA ASP A 235 -13.05 8.88 21.35
C ASP A 235 -11.83 8.59 20.47
N PRO A 236 -11.00 9.59 20.12
CA PRO A 236 -9.87 9.36 19.25
C PRO A 236 -8.97 8.23 19.74
N GLU A 237 -8.53 7.39 18.82
CA GLU A 237 -7.60 6.30 19.12
C GLU A 237 -6.17 6.82 18.95
N ALA A 238 -5.35 6.67 19.97
CA ALA A 238 -3.92 6.94 19.89
C ALA A 238 -3.15 5.65 19.58
N TRP A 239 -2.16 5.74 18.70
CA TRP A 239 -1.32 4.64 18.28
C TRP A 239 0.13 5.08 18.22
N LEU A 240 1.03 4.22 18.63
CA LEU A 240 2.46 4.36 18.43
C LEU A 240 2.82 3.72 17.09
N GLY A 241 3.29 4.51 16.13
CA GLY A 241 3.76 4.05 14.82
C GLY A 241 5.27 3.89 14.77
N PHE A 242 5.74 2.76 14.23
CA PHE A 242 7.16 2.42 14.10
C PHE A 242 7.64 2.52 12.64
N PRO A 243 8.94 2.31 12.36
CA PRO A 243 9.47 2.41 11.00
C PRO A 243 8.71 1.59 9.97
N ASN A 244 8.25 0.38 10.30
CA ASN A 244 7.45 -0.45 9.40
C ASN A 244 6.08 0.15 9.06
N PHE A 245 5.44 0.88 9.98
CA PHE A 245 4.22 1.64 9.66
C PHE A 245 4.52 2.71 8.60
N TYR A 246 5.62 3.43 8.76
CA TYR A 246 6.05 4.42 7.77
C TYR A 246 6.36 3.77 6.41
N VAL A 247 6.94 2.57 6.37
CA VAL A 247 7.14 1.82 5.13
C VAL A 247 5.82 1.54 4.41
N ILE A 248 4.74 1.19 5.13
CA ILE A 248 3.41 1.03 4.53
C ILE A 248 2.94 2.35 3.90
N THR A 249 3.19 3.50 4.55
CA THR A 249 2.84 4.82 3.99
C THR A 249 3.64 5.19 2.73
N ARG A 250 4.72 4.46 2.41
CA ARG A 250 5.44 4.67 1.13
C ARG A 250 4.61 4.18 -0.04
N TYR A 251 3.82 3.11 0.15
CA TYR A 251 2.92 2.56 -0.85
C TYR A 251 1.80 3.55 -1.20
N ASN A 252 1.21 4.18 -0.18
CA ASN A 252 0.28 5.31 -0.30
C ASN A 252 0.46 6.24 0.90
N HIS A 253 0.74 7.52 0.62
CA HIS A 253 1.12 8.53 1.62
C HIS A 253 -0.06 8.99 2.49
N SER A 254 -0.58 8.08 3.31
CA SER A 254 -1.72 8.30 4.20
C SER A 254 -1.65 7.42 5.43
N ARG A 255 -1.77 8.04 6.63
CA ARG A 255 -1.90 7.30 7.90
C ARG A 255 -3.12 6.40 7.94
N LEU A 256 -4.24 6.84 7.33
CA LEU A 256 -5.49 6.06 7.29
C LEU A 256 -5.32 4.82 6.43
N TYR A 257 -4.64 4.97 5.28
CA TYR A 257 -4.30 3.83 4.43
C TYR A 257 -3.43 2.82 5.17
N ALA A 258 -2.33 3.28 5.78
CA ALA A 258 -1.39 2.40 6.46
C ALA A 258 -2.04 1.68 7.65
N MET A 259 -2.90 2.36 8.40
CA MET A 259 -3.66 1.74 9.49
C MET A 259 -4.71 0.74 8.96
N ALA A 260 -5.37 1.02 7.82
CA ALA A 260 -6.30 0.07 7.22
C ALA A 260 -5.61 -1.21 6.73
N VAL A 261 -4.42 -1.08 6.11
CA VAL A 261 -3.58 -2.23 5.73
C VAL A 261 -3.17 -3.02 6.98
N PHE A 262 -2.65 -2.35 8.01
CA PHE A 262 -2.19 -3.01 9.22
C PHE A 262 -3.33 -3.73 9.97
N GLN A 263 -4.48 -3.08 10.18
CA GLN A 263 -5.60 -3.75 10.86
C GLN A 263 -6.20 -4.87 10.01
N LEU A 264 -6.21 -4.73 8.68
CA LEU A 264 -6.63 -5.82 7.79
C LEU A 264 -5.66 -7.01 7.86
N SER A 265 -4.35 -6.77 7.91
CA SER A 265 -3.35 -7.83 8.03
C SER A 265 -3.52 -8.62 9.32
N GLU A 266 -3.70 -7.92 10.45
CA GLU A 266 -3.94 -8.55 11.76
C GLU A 266 -5.24 -9.38 11.77
N ALA A 267 -6.32 -8.85 11.18
CA ALA A 267 -7.60 -9.56 11.10
C ALA A 267 -7.55 -10.81 10.23
N ILE A 268 -6.78 -10.79 9.14
CA ILE A 268 -6.56 -11.95 8.29
C ILE A 268 -5.67 -12.97 9.01
N ARG A 269 -4.53 -12.53 9.56
CA ARG A 269 -3.59 -13.41 10.29
C ARG A 269 -4.30 -14.15 11.41
N SER A 270 -5.08 -13.44 12.24
CA SER A 270 -5.81 -14.05 13.35
C SER A 270 -6.73 -15.19 12.91
N ARG A 271 -7.42 -15.08 11.77
CA ARG A 271 -8.28 -16.15 11.23
C ARG A 271 -7.50 -17.29 10.56
N VAL A 272 -6.32 -16.99 10.03
CA VAL A 272 -5.44 -18.00 9.44
C VAL A 272 -4.78 -18.86 10.53
N GLU A 273 -4.40 -18.23 11.65
CA GLU A 273 -3.72 -18.88 12.78
C GLU A 273 -4.68 -19.52 13.79
N THR A 274 -5.93 -19.04 13.86
CA THR A 274 -7.00 -19.60 14.71
C THR A 274 -8.18 -19.99 13.83
N PRO A 275 -8.13 -21.15 13.14
CA PRO A 275 -9.14 -21.60 12.17
C PRO A 275 -10.52 -21.85 12.77
#